data_AF-A0A9P0PCY9-F1
#
_entry.id   AF-A0A9P0PCY9-F1
#
_cell.length_a   1.000
_cell.length_b   1.000
_cell.length_c   1.000
_cell.angle_alpha   90.00
_cell.angle_beta   90.00
_cell.angle_gamma   90.00
#
_symmetry.space_group_name_H-M   'P 1'
#
loop_
_entity.id
_entity.type
_entity.pdbx_description
1 polymer ?
#
loop_
_entity_poly.entity_id
_entity_poly.type
_entity_poly.pdbx_seq_one_letter_code
_entity_poly.pdbx_strand_id
1 'polypeptide(L)'
;MEGLLDDGRTLYTDNWYTSVALSKTLIKHSTHLGGTLRSNSRYNPPDAVKAKLNKGDVIAQQNEDKTVVLKWQDKRDVLVLSTKHDSSVVQQNCRSQRCRSKQARYYSRL
;
A
#
# COMPACT_ATOMS: atom_id res chain seq x y z
N MET A 1 -19.81 5.18 -11.22
CA MET A 1 -19.28 5.89 -10.02
C MET A 1 -19.96 7.23 -9.80
N GLU A 2 -20.91 7.64 -10.65
CA GLU A 2 -21.65 8.88 -10.44
C GLU A 2 -22.33 8.90 -9.07
N GLY A 3 -22.20 10.04 -8.38
CA GLY A 3 -22.78 10.29 -7.06
C GLY A 3 -22.11 9.56 -5.89
N LEU A 4 -21.00 8.86 -6.08
CA LEU A 4 -20.29 8.14 -5.02
C LEU A 4 -18.94 8.75 -4.64
N LEU A 5 -18.48 9.75 -5.40
CA LEU A 5 -17.25 10.51 -5.13
C LEU A 5 -17.53 11.61 -4.10
N ASP A 6 -16.47 12.17 -3.51
CA ASP A 6 -16.50 13.35 -2.63
C ASP A 6 -17.14 13.14 -1.24
N ASP A 7 -17.38 11.89 -0.83
CA ASP A 7 -18.07 11.52 0.42
C ASP A 7 -17.17 10.80 1.44
N GLY A 8 -15.84 10.93 1.35
CA GLY A 8 -14.90 10.30 2.29
C GLY A 8 -14.83 8.76 2.18
N ARG A 9 -15.43 8.18 1.13
CA ARG A 9 -15.57 6.73 0.97
C ARG A 9 -14.25 6.07 0.64
N THR A 10 -14.17 4.76 0.91
CA THR A 10 -13.02 3.93 0.53
C THR A 10 -13.42 2.99 -0.59
N LEU A 11 -12.79 3.18 -1.74
CA LEU A 11 -12.89 2.31 -2.89
C LEU A 11 -11.83 1.21 -2.80
N TYR A 12 -12.29 -0.04 -2.86
CA TYR A 12 -11.41 -1.20 -3.01
C TYR A 12 -11.48 -1.71 -4.44
N THR A 13 -10.33 -1.79 -5.11
CA THR A 13 -10.26 -2.23 -6.51
C THR A 13 -9.36 -3.45 -6.70
N ASP A 14 -9.64 -4.18 -7.77
CA ASP A 14 -8.72 -5.20 -8.28
C ASP A 14 -7.49 -4.55 -8.95
N ASN A 15 -6.43 -5.34 -9.08
CA ASN A 15 -5.13 -4.98 -9.61
C ASN A 15 -5.14 -4.23 -10.95
N TRP A 16 -6.12 -4.51 -11.82
CA TRP A 16 -6.24 -3.85 -13.12
C TRP A 16 -6.54 -2.35 -13.00
N TYR A 17 -7.27 -1.96 -11.96
CA TYR A 17 -7.72 -0.58 -11.76
C TYR A 17 -6.89 0.17 -10.73
N THR A 18 -6.08 -0.53 -9.93
CA THR A 18 -5.25 0.11 -8.89
C THR A 18 -3.98 0.73 -9.49
N SER A 19 -3.78 2.04 -9.29
CA SER A 19 -2.54 2.72 -9.66
C SER A 19 -2.24 3.93 -8.77
N VAL A 20 -0.96 4.31 -8.68
CA VAL A 20 -0.55 5.51 -7.95
C VAL A 20 -1.15 6.78 -8.57
N ALA A 21 -1.22 6.85 -9.90
CA ALA A 21 -1.85 7.98 -10.58
C ALA A 21 -3.33 8.10 -10.25
N LEU A 22 -4.08 6.99 -10.27
CA LEU A 22 -5.50 6.98 -9.88
C LEU A 22 -5.68 7.44 -8.43
N SER A 23 -4.81 6.98 -7.53
CA SER A 23 -4.88 7.34 -6.11
C SER A 23 -4.80 8.85 -5.87
N LYS A 24 -3.91 9.54 -6.61
CA LYS A 24 -3.76 11.00 -6.53
C LYS A 24 -5.03 11.73 -7.00
N THR A 25 -5.68 11.23 -8.05
CA THR A 25 -6.95 11.79 -8.53
C THR A 25 -8.07 11.57 -7.52
N LEU A 26 -8.18 10.38 -6.93
CA LEU A 26 -9.23 10.06 -5.98
C LEU A 26 -9.10 10.82 -4.65
N ILE A 27 -7.87 11.09 -4.21
CA ILE A 27 -7.60 11.94 -3.04
C ILE A 27 -8.16 13.35 -3.24
N LYS A 28 -8.05 13.92 -4.45
CA LYS A 28 -8.66 15.23 -4.77
C LYS A 28 -10.18 15.21 -4.68
N HIS A 29 -10.78 14.05 -4.91
CA HIS A 29 -12.21 13.81 -4.79
C HIS A 29 -12.62 13.24 -3.42
N SER A 30 -11.86 13.53 -2.37
CA SER A 30 -12.08 13.04 -1.01
C SER A 30 -12.42 11.54 -0.92
N THR A 31 -11.81 10.73 -1.79
CA THR A 31 -12.09 9.30 -1.91
C THR A 31 -10.80 8.52 -1.72
N HIS A 32 -10.82 7.59 -0.77
CA HIS A 32 -9.68 6.72 -0.53
C HIS A 32 -9.68 5.55 -1.51
N LEU A 33 -8.50 5.20 -2.02
CA LEU A 33 -8.24 3.98 -2.78
C LEU A 33 -7.48 2.96 -1.92
N GLY A 34 -7.88 1.69 -2.03
CA GLY A 34 -7.16 0.53 -1.54
C GLY A 34 -7.20 -0.61 -2.56
N GLY A 35 -6.12 -1.36 -2.71
CA GLY A 35 -6.12 -2.49 -3.63
C GLY A 35 -4.75 -3.13 -3.79
N THR A 36 -4.72 -4.26 -4.49
CA THR A 36 -3.46 -4.88 -4.93
C THR A 36 -2.86 -4.08 -6.08
N LEU A 37 -1.54 -4.03 -6.16
CA LEU A 37 -0.80 -3.25 -7.13
C LEU A 37 0.08 -4.14 -7.99
N ARG A 38 0.11 -3.86 -9.29
CA ARG A 38 0.96 -4.59 -10.24
C ARG A 38 2.36 -3.99 -10.21
N SER A 39 3.38 -4.84 -10.07
CA SER A 39 4.78 -4.40 -9.97
C SER A 39 5.25 -3.59 -11.18
N ASN A 40 4.74 -3.89 -12.37
CA ASN A 40 5.01 -3.23 -13.64
C ASN A 40 4.10 -2.00 -13.92
N SER A 41 3.34 -1.51 -12.94
CA SER A 41 2.63 -0.22 -13.06
C SER A 41 3.62 0.95 -13.04
N ARG A 42 3.32 1.99 -13.83
CA ARG A 42 4.10 3.23 -13.84
C ARG A 42 3.96 3.94 -12.48
N TYR A 43 5.00 4.69 -12.10
CA TYR A 43 5.07 5.52 -10.88
C TYR A 43 5.09 4.76 -9.56
N ASN A 44 5.25 3.44 -9.57
CA ASN A 44 5.50 2.70 -8.36
C ASN A 44 6.90 3.05 -7.80
N PRO A 45 7.05 3.15 -6.46
CA PRO A 45 8.35 3.36 -5.84
C PRO A 45 9.33 2.23 -6.21
N PRO A 46 10.42 2.52 -6.94
CA PRO A 46 11.33 1.48 -7.41
C PRO A 46 12.01 0.75 -6.25
N ASP A 47 12.31 1.48 -5.18
CA ASP A 47 12.95 0.96 -3.97
C ASP A 47 12.05 -0.05 -3.26
N ALA A 48 10.75 0.24 -3.11
CA ALA A 48 9.79 -0.70 -2.55
C ALA A 48 9.58 -1.92 -3.45
N VAL A 49 9.43 -1.71 -4.76
CA VAL A 49 9.17 -2.80 -5.73
C VAL A 49 10.36 -3.75 -5.86
N LYS A 50 11.58 -3.21 -5.95
CA LYS A 50 12.82 -3.98 -6.18
C LYS A 50 13.45 -4.53 -4.91
N ALA A 51 13.00 -4.10 -3.73
CA ALA A 51 13.50 -4.62 -2.45
C ALA A 51 13.38 -6.14 -2.40
N LYS A 52 14.49 -6.80 -2.06
CA LYS A 52 14.53 -8.24 -1.79
C LYS A 52 14.16 -8.44 -0.33
N LEU A 53 13.08 -9.18 -0.09
CA LEU A 53 12.52 -9.42 1.23
C LEU A 53 12.61 -10.91 1.56
N ASN A 54 12.81 -11.26 2.83
CA ASN A 54 12.61 -12.63 3.27
C ASN A 54 11.13 -12.88 3.52
N LYS A 55 10.71 -14.15 3.49
CA LYS A 55 9.33 -14.51 3.81
C LYS A 55 8.91 -13.96 5.19
N GLY A 56 7.81 -13.21 5.20
CA GLY A 56 7.28 -12.52 6.38
C GLY A 56 7.79 -11.09 6.57
N ASP A 57 8.78 -10.65 5.78
CA ASP A 57 9.25 -9.27 5.82
C ASP A 57 8.33 -8.36 5.00
N VAL A 58 8.23 -7.12 5.46
CA VAL A 58 7.41 -6.06 4.85
C VAL A 58 8.30 -4.84 4.61
N ILE A 59 8.02 -4.11 3.54
CA ILE A 59 8.57 -2.79 3.27
C ILE A 59 7.41 -1.89 2.88
N ALA A 60 7.40 -0.67 3.38
CA ALA A 60 6.38 0.31 3.04
C ALA A 60 7.05 1.64 2.72
N GLN A 61 6.52 2.32 1.71
CA GLN A 61 6.91 3.67 1.35
C GLN A 61 5.68 4.54 1.25
N GLN A 62 5.77 5.73 1.82
CA GLN A 62 4.68 6.70 1.86
C GLN A 62 5.11 7.97 1.12
N ASN A 63 4.24 8.44 0.24
CA ASN A 63 4.37 9.74 -0.43
C ASN A 63 3.82 10.86 0.49
N GLU A 64 4.19 12.11 0.24
CA GLU A 64 3.63 13.31 0.86
C GLU A 64 2.10 13.35 0.79
N ASP A 65 1.52 12.85 -0.32
CA ASP A 65 0.08 12.72 -0.55
C ASP A 65 -0.60 11.64 0.32
N LYS A 66 0.05 11.14 1.39
CA LYS A 66 -0.41 10.04 2.26
C LYS A 66 -0.75 8.73 1.53
N THR A 67 -0.22 8.56 0.32
CA THR A 67 -0.35 7.29 -0.41
C THR A 67 0.76 6.35 0.03
N VAL A 68 0.38 5.19 0.54
CA VAL A 68 1.29 4.13 0.96
C VAL A 68 1.32 3.03 -0.09
N VAL A 69 2.52 2.68 -0.51
CA VAL A 69 2.79 1.46 -1.28
C VAL A 69 3.53 0.50 -0.37
N LEU A 70 2.93 -0.66 -0.13
CA LEU A 70 3.46 -1.72 0.72
C LEU A 70 3.82 -2.92 -0.14
N LYS A 71 4.97 -3.53 0.13
CA LYS A 71 5.36 -4.82 -0.42
C LYS A 71 5.57 -5.81 0.73
N TRP A 72 4.95 -6.98 0.60
CA TRP A 72 5.07 -8.08 1.55
C TRP A 72 5.49 -9.36 0.82
N GLN A 73 6.45 -10.09 1.41
CA GLN A 73 6.87 -11.39 0.91
C GLN A 73 6.16 -12.53 1.64
N ASP A 74 5.34 -13.30 0.93
CA ASP A 74 4.89 -14.63 1.39
C ASP A 74 5.50 -15.73 0.50
N LYS A 75 4.69 -16.50 -0.24
CA LYS A 75 5.16 -17.39 -1.32
C LYS A 75 5.61 -16.60 -2.54
N ARG A 76 5.04 -15.41 -2.74
CA ARG A 76 5.33 -14.47 -3.81
C ARG A 76 5.27 -13.06 -3.24
N ASP A 77 5.88 -12.13 -3.96
CA ASP A 77 5.82 -10.71 -3.67
C ASP A 77 4.39 -10.21 -3.90
N VAL A 78 3.79 -9.61 -2.88
CA VAL A 78 2.49 -8.94 -2.98
C VAL A 78 2.71 -7.46 -2.77
N LEU A 79 2.23 -6.64 -3.72
CA LEU A 79 2.19 -5.19 -3.55
C LEU A 79 0.77 -4.73 -3.30
N VAL A 80 0.64 -3.77 -2.40
CA VAL A 80 -0.63 -3.16 -1.97
C VAL A 80 -0.48 -1.65 -2.02
N LEU A 81 -1.50 -0.97 -2.53
CA LEU A 81 -1.64 0.47 -2.44
C LEU A 81 -2.76 0.79 -1.46
N SER A 82 -2.52 1.73 -0.57
CA SER A 82 -3.54 2.30 0.30
C SER A 82 -3.32 3.80 0.47
N THR A 83 -4.42 4.55 0.44
CA THR A 83 -4.45 5.99 0.75
C THR A 83 -5.15 6.29 2.08
N LYS A 84 -5.69 5.25 2.73
CA LYS A 84 -6.40 5.36 4.01
C LYS A 84 -5.48 5.09 5.20
N HIS A 85 -4.45 4.28 4.99
CA HIS A 85 -3.56 3.81 6.04
C HIS A 85 -2.23 4.54 5.95
N ASP A 86 -1.69 4.94 7.09
CA ASP A 86 -0.32 5.43 7.19
C ASP A 86 0.68 4.26 7.21
N SER A 87 1.96 4.58 7.00
CA SER A 87 3.06 3.62 7.04
C SER A 87 3.43 3.14 8.45
N SER A 88 2.72 3.60 9.49
CA SER A 88 2.97 3.22 10.87
C SER A 88 2.66 1.74 11.10
N VAL A 89 3.68 0.99 11.51
CA VAL A 89 3.51 -0.43 11.85
C VAL A 89 3.30 -0.56 13.35
N VAL A 90 2.15 -1.10 13.73
CA VAL A 90 1.85 -1.45 15.11
C VAL A 90 2.28 -2.90 15.34
N GLN A 91 3.18 -3.12 16.29
CA GLN A 91 3.54 -4.46 16.73
C GLN A 91 2.34 -5.08 17.45
N GLN A 92 1.71 -6.08 16.83
CA GLN A 92 0.56 -6.77 17.41
C GLN A 92 1.03 -7.88 18.34
N ASN A 93 0.63 -7.82 19.61
CA ASN A 93 0.83 -8.92 20.56
C ASN A 93 -0.15 -10.05 20.24
N CYS A 94 0.27 -10.98 19.39
CA CYS A 94 -0.52 -12.17 19.11
C CYS A 94 -0.27 -13.27 20.16
N ARG A 95 -1.36 -13.85 20.68
CA ARG A 95 -1.31 -14.98 21.63
C ARG A 95 -0.78 -16.28 21.02
N SER A 96 -0.73 -16.40 19.69
CA SER A 96 -0.10 -17.52 18.98
C SER A 96 1.18 -17.07 18.28
N GLN A 97 2.21 -17.92 18.25
CA GLN A 97 3.52 -17.67 17.64
C GLN A 97 3.49 -17.37 16.11
N ARG A 98 2.32 -17.35 15.49
CA ARG A 98 2.15 -17.23 14.03
C ARG A 98 2.21 -15.79 13.51
N CYS A 99 2.07 -14.78 14.37
CA CYS A 99 2.24 -13.39 13.96
C CYS A 99 3.69 -12.95 14.11
N ARG A 100 4.52 -13.29 13.12
CA ARG A 100 5.81 -12.61 12.96
C ARG A 100 5.63 -11.48 11.96
N SER A 101 5.10 -10.34 12.39
CA SER A 101 5.30 -9.10 11.62
C SER A 101 6.73 -8.64 11.90
N LYS A 102 7.68 -9.04 11.05
CA LYS A 102 9.03 -8.51 11.09
C LYS A 102 9.00 -7.04 10.63
N GLN A 103 9.91 -6.24 11.19
CA GLN A 103 10.00 -4.79 11.01
C GLN A 103 9.77 -4.35 9.55
N ALA A 104 8.83 -3.42 9.35
CA ALA A 104 8.79 -2.68 8.10
C ALA A 104 10.00 -1.76 8.05
N ARG A 105 10.86 -1.94 7.04
CA ARG A 105 11.89 -0.94 6.73
C ARG A 105 11.18 0.24 6.05
N TYR A 106 11.24 1.41 6.68
CA TYR A 106 10.78 2.64 6.07
C TYR A 106 11.93 3.23 5.26
N TYR A 107 11.64 3.61 4.02
CA TYR A 107 12.55 4.40 3.20
C TYR A 107 11.90 5.77 2.99
N SER A 108 12.75 6.79 2.87
CA SER A 108 12.42 8.22 2.88
C SER A 108 11.22 8.60 2.01
N ARG A 109 10.54 9.65 2.47
CA ARG A 109 9.42 10.35 1.83
C ARG A 109 9.78 10.67 0.37
N LEU A 110 8.97 10.18 -0.58
CA LEU A 110 9.08 10.47 -2.02
C LEU A 110 8.75 11.93 -2.33
#